data_AF-A0A2U8WA10-F1
#
_entry.id   AF-A0A2U8WA10-F1
#
_cell.length_a   1.000
_cell.length_b   1.000
_cell.length_c   1.000
_cell.angle_alpha   90.00
_cell.angle_beta   90.00
_cell.angle_gamma   90.00
#
_symmetry.space_group_name_H-M   'P 1'
#
loop_
_entity.id
_entity.type
_entity.pdbx_description
1 polymer ?
#
loop_
_entity_poly.entity_id
_entity_poly.type
_entity_poly.pdbx_seq_one_letter_code
_entity_poly.pdbx_strand_id
1 'polypeptide(L)'
;MTNFDDPVRMFVRNKLLGEWAADKLGLVGQEADEYSEALAQAVFAPERSDVLSKIRKDFDAAGVAQTDEQIMQVMTAFLIKAGKAMSGAQGDSLRGAEVMLARKLILR
;
A
#
# COMPACT_ATOMS: atom_id res chain seq x y z
N MET A 1 0.07 22.93 -5.59
CA MET A 1 0.41 21.75 -6.40
C MET A 1 0.36 20.54 -5.49
N THR A 2 -0.62 19.66 -5.67
CA THR A 2 -0.70 18.39 -4.93
C THR A 2 0.52 17.55 -5.33
N ASN A 3 1.48 17.37 -4.41
CA ASN A 3 2.55 16.40 -4.61
C ASN A 3 1.92 15.01 -4.75
N PHE A 4 1.72 14.57 -5.99
CA PHE A 4 1.31 13.21 -6.32
C PHE A 4 2.43 12.21 -5.97
N ASP A 5 3.68 12.70 -5.88
CA ASP A 5 4.89 11.96 -5.53
C ASP A 5 5.31 12.11 -4.07
N ASP A 6 4.36 12.13 -3.14
CA ASP A 6 4.70 12.03 -1.72
C ASP A 6 5.04 10.56 -1.37
N PRO A 7 6.30 10.22 -1.08
CA PRO A 7 6.69 8.84 -0.80
C PRO A 7 5.95 8.27 0.40
N VAL A 8 5.56 9.12 1.37
CA VAL A 8 4.77 8.70 2.54
C VAL A 8 3.38 8.27 2.10
N ARG A 9 2.76 9.01 1.18
CA ARG A 9 1.45 8.66 0.62
C ARG A 9 1.52 7.36 -0.18
N MET A 10 2.56 7.18 -0.99
CA MET A 10 2.76 5.94 -1.76
C MET A 10 3.00 4.74 -0.84
N PHE A 11 3.73 4.92 0.27
CA PHE A 11 3.99 3.87 1.25
C PHE A 11 2.69 3.40 1.89
N VAL A 12 1.86 4.35 2.36
CA VAL A 12 0.54 4.03 2.95
C VAL A 12 -0.40 3.40 1.92
N ARG A 13 -0.43 3.89 0.67
CA ARG A 13 -1.20 3.26 -0.41
C ARG A 13 -0.78 1.80 -0.60
N ASN A 14 0.53 1.53 -0.70
CA ASN A 14 1.04 0.19 -0.93
C ASN A 14 0.76 -0.76 0.23
N LYS A 15 0.88 -0.27 1.46
CA LYS A 15 0.52 -1.03 2.67
C LYS A 15 -0.95 -1.45 2.63
N LEU A 16 -1.87 -0.50 2.40
CA LEU A 16 -3.30 -0.79 2.27
C LEU A 16 -3.60 -1.78 1.13
N LEU A 17 -2.88 -1.65 0.02
CA LEU A 17 -3.00 -2.55 -1.12
C LEU A 17 -2.52 -3.96 -0.78
N GLY A 18 -1.45 -4.08 -0.01
CA GLY A 18 -0.93 -5.37 0.44
C GLY A 18 -1.82 -6.05 1.46
N GLU A 19 -2.43 -5.31 2.39
CA GLU A 19 -3.48 -5.85 3.28
C GLU A 19 -4.66 -6.43 2.48
N TRP A 20 -5.13 -5.69 1.47
CA TRP A 20 -6.21 -6.14 0.61
C TRP A 20 -5.83 -7.37 -0.23
N ALA A 21 -4.63 -7.38 -0.80
CA ALA A 21 -4.16 -8.50 -1.60
C ALA A 21 -3.93 -9.75 -0.73
N ALA A 22 -3.39 -9.59 0.48
CA ALA A 22 -3.21 -10.67 1.44
C ALA A 22 -4.55 -11.34 1.80
N ASP A 23 -5.60 -10.54 2.08
CA ASP A 23 -6.96 -11.06 2.32
C ASP A 23 -7.47 -11.88 1.11
N LYS A 24 -7.28 -11.39 -0.12
CA LYS A 24 -7.66 -12.11 -1.34
C LYS A 24 -6.88 -13.39 -1.57
N LEU A 25 -5.62 -13.42 -1.16
CA LEU A 25 -4.76 -14.60 -1.20
C LEU A 25 -5.03 -15.59 -0.07
N GLY A 26 -5.89 -15.23 0.91
CA GLY A 26 -6.15 -16.04 2.09
C GLY A 26 -4.99 -16.08 3.09
N LEU A 27 -4.06 -15.12 3.00
CA LEU A 27 -2.97 -14.97 3.98
C LEU A 27 -3.53 -14.42 5.29
N VAL A 28 -3.00 -14.90 6.42
CA VAL A 28 -3.46 -14.49 7.75
C VAL A 28 -2.28 -14.30 8.71
N GLY A 29 -2.50 -13.48 9.74
CA GLY A 29 -1.51 -13.22 10.78
C GLY A 29 -0.19 -12.67 10.20
N GLN A 30 0.93 -13.25 10.63
CA GLN A 30 2.25 -12.78 10.27
C GLN A 30 2.51 -12.78 8.75
N GLU A 31 1.99 -13.76 8.01
CA GLU A 31 2.18 -13.83 6.55
C GLU A 31 1.50 -12.67 5.83
N ALA A 32 0.30 -12.28 6.29
CA ALA A 32 -0.41 -11.12 5.75
C ALA A 32 0.32 -9.81 6.07
N ASP A 33 0.82 -9.68 7.30
CA ASP A 33 1.58 -8.51 7.75
C ASP A 33 2.88 -8.35 6.95
N GLU A 34 3.64 -9.44 6.77
CA GLU A 34 4.88 -9.44 5.98
C GLU A 34 4.63 -9.13 4.51
N TYR A 35 3.56 -9.67 3.92
CA TYR A 35 3.18 -9.38 2.54
C TYR A 35 2.86 -7.89 2.35
N SER A 36 2.08 -7.33 3.28
CA SER A 36 1.73 -5.91 3.29
C SER A 36 2.94 -5.01 3.44
N GLU A 37 3.82 -5.35 4.39
CA GLU A 37 5.02 -4.58 4.67
C GLU A 37 6.02 -4.62 3.51
N ALA A 38 6.20 -5.78 2.87
CA ALA A 38 7.04 -5.91 1.68
C ALA A 38 6.56 -5.00 0.53
N LEU A 39 5.24 -4.93 0.31
CA LEU A 39 4.68 -4.02 -0.70
C LEU A 39 4.85 -2.54 -0.32
N ALA A 40 4.71 -2.21 0.96
CA ALA A 40 4.94 -0.84 1.45
C ALA A 40 6.39 -0.40 1.22
N GLN A 41 7.36 -1.27 1.53
CA GLN A 41 8.79 -1.00 1.35
C GLN A 41 9.21 -0.88 -0.12
N ALA A 42 8.41 -1.39 -1.05
CA ALA A 42 8.67 -1.28 -2.48
C ALA A 42 8.76 0.18 -3.00
N VAL A 43 8.23 1.15 -2.23
CA VAL A 43 8.42 2.59 -2.48
C VAL A 43 9.88 3.02 -2.45
N PHE A 44 10.75 2.30 -1.74
CA PHE A 44 12.18 2.61 -1.63
C PHE A 44 13.01 2.13 -2.83
N ALA A 45 12.44 1.28 -3.69
CA ALA A 45 13.09 0.78 -4.89
C ALA A 45 12.16 0.91 -6.11
N PRO A 46 11.67 2.13 -6.43
CA PRO A 46 10.63 2.35 -7.44
C PRO A 46 11.05 1.90 -8.85
N GLU A 47 12.35 1.96 -9.18
CA GLU A 47 12.88 1.50 -10.46
C GLU A 47 12.95 -0.03 -10.60
N ARG A 48 12.82 -0.78 -9.49
CA ARG A 48 12.85 -2.24 -9.46
C ARG A 48 11.53 -2.87 -9.04
N SER A 49 10.62 -2.07 -8.46
CA SER A 49 9.36 -2.54 -7.91
C SER A 49 8.20 -2.19 -8.82
N ASP A 50 7.56 -3.21 -9.37
CA ASP A 50 6.23 -3.11 -9.96
C ASP A 50 5.20 -3.82 -9.07
N VAL A 51 4.50 -3.03 -8.26
CA VAL A 51 3.49 -3.50 -7.30
C VAL A 51 2.27 -4.12 -8.01
N LEU A 52 1.85 -3.54 -9.14
CA LEU A 52 0.73 -4.05 -9.93
C LEU A 52 1.08 -5.43 -10.48
N SER A 53 2.23 -5.55 -11.15
CA SER A 53 2.70 -6.81 -11.71
C SER A 53 2.93 -7.88 -10.65
N LYS A 54 3.41 -7.52 -9.45
CA LYS A 54 3.58 -8.46 -8.35
C LYS A 54 2.23 -9.03 -7.89
N ILE A 55 1.27 -8.16 -7.56
CA ILE A 55 -0.06 -8.60 -7.11
C ILE A 55 -0.73 -9.44 -8.18
N ARG A 56 -0.62 -9.04 -9.46
CA ARG A 56 -1.21 -9.79 -10.56
C ARG A 56 -0.66 -11.21 -10.65
N LYS A 57 0.68 -11.37 -10.55
CA LYS A 57 1.33 -12.69 -10.54
C LYS A 57 0.90 -13.54 -9.35
N ASP A 58 0.82 -12.94 -8.17
CA ASP A 58 0.41 -13.66 -6.95
C ASP A 58 -1.05 -14.12 -7.06
N PHE A 59 -1.93 -13.26 -7.59
CA PHE A 59 -3.33 -13.61 -7.85
C PHE A 59 -3.48 -14.71 -8.90
N ASP A 60 -2.72 -14.65 -10.00
CA ASP A 60 -2.71 -15.71 -11.02
C ASP A 60 -2.25 -17.05 -10.42
N ALA A 61 -1.20 -17.04 -9.59
CA ALA A 61 -0.70 -18.24 -8.92
C ALA A 61 -1.71 -18.83 -7.92
N ALA A 62 -2.50 -17.98 -7.25
CA ALA A 62 -3.52 -18.38 -6.28
C ALA A 62 -4.91 -18.63 -6.89
N GLY A 63 -5.10 -18.38 -8.20
CA GLY A 63 -6.40 -18.49 -8.86
C GLY A 63 -7.41 -17.41 -8.45
N VAL A 64 -6.94 -16.26 -7.95
CA VAL A 64 -7.79 -15.12 -7.57
C VAL A 64 -8.23 -14.37 -8.83
N ALA A 65 -9.54 -14.34 -9.08
CA ALA A 65 -10.13 -13.68 -10.25
C ALA A 65 -10.23 -12.16 -10.05
N GLN A 66 -9.13 -11.45 -10.32
CA GLN A 66 -9.07 -9.98 -10.38
C GLN A 66 -8.32 -9.54 -11.65
N THR A 67 -8.92 -8.66 -12.43
CA THR A 67 -8.31 -8.07 -13.63
C THR A 67 -7.36 -6.94 -13.27
N ASP A 68 -6.47 -6.60 -14.19
CA ASP A 68 -5.54 -5.48 -14.06
C ASP A 68 -6.30 -4.17 -13.79
N GLU A 69 -7.40 -3.90 -14.52
CA GLU A 69 -8.26 -2.73 -14.25
C GLU A 69 -8.82 -2.71 -12.83
N GLN A 70 -9.25 -3.87 -12.29
CA GLN A 70 -9.77 -3.94 -10.92
C GLN A 70 -8.69 -3.63 -9.90
N ILE A 71 -7.48 -4.16 -10.09
CA ILE A 71 -6.34 -3.86 -9.22
C ILE A 71 -6.01 -2.36 -9.29
N MET A 72 -5.95 -1.76 -10.49
CA MET A 72 -5.70 -0.32 -10.65
C MET A 72 -6.78 0.57 -10.02
N GLN A 73 -8.04 0.16 -10.08
CA GLN A 73 -9.14 0.86 -9.39
C GLN A 73 -8.93 0.87 -7.88
N VAL A 74 -8.54 -0.28 -7.30
CA VAL A 74 -8.22 -0.40 -5.87
C VAL A 74 -7.00 0.46 -5.52
N MET A 75 -5.94 0.44 -6.32
CA MET A 75 -4.75 1.29 -6.14
C MET A 75 -5.13 2.78 -6.10
N THR A 76 -6.01 3.21 -7.01
CA THR A 76 -6.48 4.60 -7.09
C THR A 76 -7.32 4.96 -5.86
N ALA A 77 -8.25 4.09 -5.46
CA ALA A 77 -9.08 4.29 -4.27
C ALA A 77 -8.23 4.39 -2.99
N PHE A 78 -7.20 3.55 -2.85
CA PHE A 78 -6.29 3.60 -1.71
C PHE A 78 -5.34 4.78 -1.74
N LEU A 79 -4.96 5.29 -2.92
CA LEU A 79 -4.20 6.53 -3.00
C LEU A 79 -5.00 7.72 -2.46
N ILE A 80 -6.30 7.78 -2.76
CA ILE A 80 -7.22 8.79 -2.20
C ILE A 80 -7.37 8.61 -0.69
N LYS A 81 -7.55 7.37 -0.22
CA LYS A 81 -7.66 7.05 1.21
C LYS A 81 -6.40 7.44 1.99
N ALA A 82 -5.22 7.14 1.44
CA ALA A 82 -3.93 7.53 2.00
C ALA A 82 -3.80 9.07 2.06
N GLY A 83 -4.17 9.78 0.99
CA GLY A 83 -4.19 11.24 0.97
C GLY A 83 -5.08 11.84 2.07
N LYS A 84 -6.30 11.32 2.24
CA LYS A 84 -7.22 11.74 3.31
C LYS A 84 -6.66 11.48 4.71
N ALA A 85 -6.02 10.32 4.93
CA ALA A 85 -5.41 9.99 6.21
C ALA A 85 -4.30 10.98 6.60
N MET A 86 -3.55 11.48 5.61
CA MET A 86 -2.48 12.46 5.84
C MET A 86 -3.00 13.88 6.04
N SER A 87 -4.10 14.26 5.38
CA SER A 87 -4.74 15.57 5.57
C SER A 87 -5.55 15.64 6.87
N GLY A 88 -5.94 14.51 7.45
CA GLY A 88 -6.68 14.41 8.72
C GLY A 88 -5.85 14.66 9.99
N ALA A 89 -4.61 15.15 9.89
CA ALA A 89 -3.71 15.41 11.01
C ALA A 89 -4.13 16.56 11.96
N GLN A 90 -5.36 17.07 11.83
CA GLN A 90 -6.01 17.93 12.83
C GLN A 90 -7.09 17.10 13.54
N GLY A 91 -6.70 16.14 14.40
CA GLY A 91 -7.61 15.73 15.48
C GLY A 91 -7.74 14.26 15.92
N ASP A 92 -6.97 13.27 15.44
CA ASP A 92 -7.11 11.90 15.98
C ASP A 92 -5.77 11.14 16.14
N SER A 93 -5.43 10.83 17.39
CA SER A 93 -4.08 10.49 17.87
C SER A 93 -3.60 9.06 17.56
N LEU A 94 -4.45 8.15 17.08
CA LEU A 94 -4.01 6.82 16.62
C LEU A 94 -3.50 6.81 15.17
N ARG A 95 -3.99 7.72 14.31
CA ARG A 95 -3.67 7.73 12.87
C ARG A 95 -2.33 8.39 12.53
N GLY A 96 -1.78 9.18 13.45
CA GLY A 96 -0.46 9.80 13.31
C GLY A 96 0.70 8.80 13.36
N ALA A 97 0.53 7.64 14.00
CA ALA A 97 1.60 6.66 14.18
C ALA A 97 2.03 6.00 12.85
N GLU A 98 1.09 5.69 11.96
CA GLU A 98 1.40 5.11 10.65
C GLU A 98 2.11 6.10 9.74
N VAL A 99 1.66 7.37 9.77
CA VAL A 99 2.31 8.46 9.03
C VAL A 99 3.69 8.74 9.61
N MET A 100 3.86 8.75 10.93
CA MET A 100 5.16 8.89 11.58
C MET A 100 6.09 7.72 11.27
N LEU A 101 5.58 6.48 11.26
CA LEU A 101 6.36 5.30 10.94
C LEU A 101 6.84 5.36 9.49
N ALA A 102 5.94 5.61 8.53
CA ALA A 102 6.29 5.79 7.13
C ALA A 102 7.32 6.92 6.97
N ARG A 103 7.10 8.07 7.62
CA ARG A 103 8.03 9.21 7.59
C ARG A 103 9.39 8.87 8.19
N LYS A 104 9.45 8.09 9.28
CA LYS A 104 10.70 7.62 9.90
C LYS A 104 11.45 6.61 9.02
N LEU A 105 10.72 5.74 8.32
CA LEU A 105 11.31 4.77 7.38
C LEU A 105 11.83 5.46 6.11
N ILE A 106 11.15 6.52 5.65
CA ILE A 106 11.52 7.27 4.44
C ILE A 106 12.65 8.28 4.66
N LEU A 107 12.69 8.97 5.80
CA LEU A 107 13.69 10.02 6.06
C LEU A 107 14.98 9.49 6.70
N ARG A 108 15.31 8.21 6.49
CA ARG A 108 16.46 7.56 7.14
C ARG A 108 17.74 7.69 6.33
#